data_AF-A0A397UDS7-F1
#
_entry.id   AF-A0A397UDS7-F1
#
_cell.length_a   1.000
_cell.length_b   1.000
_cell.length_c   1.000
_cell.angle_alpha   90.00
_cell.angle_beta   90.00
_cell.angle_gamma   90.00
#
_symmetry.space_group_name_H-M   'P 1'
#
loop_
_entity.id
_entity.type
_entity.pdbx_description
1 polymer ?
#
loop_
_entity_poly.entity_id
_entity_poly.type
_entity_poly.pdbx_seq_one_letter_code
_entity_poly.pdbx_strand_id
1 'polypeptide(L)'
;MKSFFLILIIFTITVRAFQDQYNFSDDEKVTCEKIFDVDSCSDCQELIFKDFKEENDCSTTFNLIKEIVKEVKESGKDKEKIDPYDITYFKKGLENYCDQPFHCDPNTAKKYWKEIEHVCSKELSEKIDWSSRPTKIDRTELLVYGTLLNYYFGIPANHALCLKPSHSEDFCVIEITKNLMEYTKKVTDNDPKPIFTVDLKYIIKNDGSKVPIPKKLFCDEKCYGTMVKIYKSWMKEYKLSSEVSENFYGSEEEFNDYLDCKPEDKRDVVRRTSSSYLSPFHQLVGPF
;
A
#
# COMPACT_ATOMS: atom_id res chain seq x y z
N MET A 1 18.36 0.31 13.26
CA MET A 1 17.34 -0.77 13.44
C MET A 1 15.96 -0.36 12.87
N LYS A 2 15.86 -0.03 11.58
CA LYS A 2 14.73 0.76 11.05
C LYS A 2 14.58 0.62 9.51
N SER A 3 13.89 -0.37 8.95
CA SER A 3 13.80 -0.52 7.47
C SER A 3 12.82 0.54 6.86
N PHE A 4 12.06 0.38 5.78
CA PHE A 4 11.94 -0.67 4.78
C PHE A 4 11.28 -0.09 3.54
N PHE A 5 11.66 -0.69 2.42
CA PHE A 5 11.30 -0.38 1.05
C PHE A 5 9.87 -0.81 0.68
N LEU A 6 9.39 -0.40 -0.50
CA LEU A 6 8.36 -1.05 -1.34
C LEU A 6 6.97 -0.40 -1.35
N ILE A 7 6.79 0.47 -2.35
CA ILE A 7 5.48 0.89 -2.90
C ILE A 7 4.82 -0.25 -3.72
N LEU A 8 5.30 -1.51 -3.59
CA LEU A 8 4.99 -2.62 -4.50
C LEU A 8 4.66 -3.95 -3.82
N ILE A 9 5.21 -4.25 -2.64
CA ILE A 9 4.98 -5.55 -1.96
C ILE A 9 3.76 -5.60 -1.08
N ILE A 10 3.27 -4.40 -0.74
CA ILE A 10 1.98 -4.08 -0.13
C ILE A 10 0.91 -5.07 -0.60
N PHE A 11 0.95 -5.41 -1.89
CA PHE A 11 0.08 -6.33 -2.59
C PHE A 11 -0.25 -7.67 -1.92
N THR A 12 0.73 -8.35 -1.35
CA THR A 12 0.47 -9.76 -1.00
C THR A 12 -0.38 -9.91 0.24
N ILE A 13 -0.37 -8.89 1.10
CA ILE A 13 -1.05 -8.91 2.39
C ILE A 13 -2.42 -8.22 2.25
N THR A 14 -2.58 -7.40 1.21
CA THR A 14 -3.87 -6.84 0.80
C THR A 14 -4.92 -7.93 0.62
N VAL A 15 -4.57 -9.13 0.15
CA VAL A 15 -5.48 -10.30 0.03
C VAL A 15 -6.25 -10.62 1.31
N ARG A 16 -5.68 -10.36 2.51
CA ARG A 16 -6.42 -10.50 3.78
C ARG A 16 -7.06 -9.21 4.27
N ALA A 17 -6.46 -8.05 3.99
CA ALA A 17 -7.09 -6.75 4.28
C ALA A 17 -8.35 -6.48 3.41
N PHE A 18 -8.50 -7.16 2.27
CA PHE A 18 -9.67 -7.07 1.40
C PHE A 18 -10.91 -7.77 1.94
N GLN A 19 -10.81 -8.60 2.99
CA GLN A 19 -11.99 -9.32 3.50
C GLN A 19 -13.09 -8.37 3.99
N ASP A 20 -12.73 -7.22 4.56
CA ASP A 20 -13.72 -6.20 4.92
C ASP A 20 -13.92 -5.16 3.82
N GLN A 21 -12.96 -4.93 2.91
CA GLN A 21 -13.20 -4.16 1.67
C GLN A 21 -14.26 -4.81 0.77
N TYR A 22 -14.42 -6.13 0.90
CA TYR A 22 -15.55 -6.92 0.38
C TYR A 22 -16.92 -6.50 0.93
N ASN A 23 -16.97 -5.87 2.11
CA ASN A 23 -18.17 -5.26 2.67
C ASN A 23 -18.29 -3.78 2.25
N PHE A 24 -17.23 -3.16 1.72
CA PHE A 24 -17.27 -1.78 1.23
C PHE A 24 -17.72 -1.66 -0.23
N SER A 25 -17.40 -2.62 -1.11
CA SER A 25 -17.82 -2.54 -2.52
C SER A 25 -19.29 -2.89 -2.76
N ASP A 26 -19.90 -3.67 -1.87
CA ASP A 26 -21.22 -4.29 -2.08
C ASP A 26 -22.32 -3.74 -1.15
N ASP A 27 -21.97 -2.88 -0.19
CA ASP A 27 -22.91 -2.28 0.77
C ASP A 27 -23.19 -0.81 0.38
N GLU A 28 -24.25 -0.58 -0.41
CA GLU A 28 -24.75 0.76 -0.80
C GLU A 28 -24.95 1.72 0.40
N LYS A 29 -24.95 1.17 1.63
CA LYS A 29 -25.22 1.85 2.90
C LYS A 29 -23.95 2.30 3.64
N VAL A 30 -22.76 2.14 3.08
CA VAL A 30 -21.56 2.73 3.70
C VAL A 30 -21.65 4.26 3.65
N THR A 31 -21.56 4.87 4.83
CA THR A 31 -21.39 6.31 5.05
C THR A 31 -19.94 6.65 5.41
N CYS A 32 -19.61 7.94 5.41
CA CYS A 32 -18.28 8.43 5.78
C CYS A 32 -17.96 8.10 7.24
N GLU A 33 -18.92 8.36 8.13
CA GLU A 33 -18.89 8.13 9.58
C GLU A 33 -18.50 6.68 9.90
N LYS A 34 -19.12 5.72 9.18
CA LYS A 34 -18.85 4.28 9.34
C LYS A 34 -17.43 3.90 8.92
N ILE A 35 -16.82 4.59 7.93
CA ILE A 35 -15.42 4.36 7.55
C ILE A 35 -14.48 4.88 8.63
N PHE A 36 -14.67 6.13 9.04
CA PHE A 36 -13.73 6.82 9.92
C PHE A 36 -13.93 6.50 11.41
N ASP A 37 -15.06 5.90 11.79
CA ASP A 37 -15.46 5.61 13.19
C ASP A 37 -15.64 6.90 14.00
N VAL A 38 -16.44 7.82 13.45
CA VAL A 38 -16.70 9.17 14.00
C VAL A 38 -18.19 9.52 13.95
N ASP A 39 -18.66 10.41 14.84
CA ASP A 39 -20.07 10.85 14.87
C ASP A 39 -20.48 11.72 13.66
N SER A 40 -19.51 12.41 13.06
CA SER A 40 -19.70 13.28 11.89
C SER A 40 -18.38 13.43 11.15
N CYS A 41 -18.39 13.34 9.82
CA CYS A 41 -17.18 13.58 9.04
C CYS A 41 -16.76 15.06 8.94
N SER A 42 -15.46 15.30 8.87
CA SER A 42 -14.87 16.57 8.45
C SER A 42 -14.77 16.68 6.93
N ASP A 43 -14.59 17.90 6.39
CA ASP A 43 -14.35 18.16 4.96
C ASP A 43 -13.25 17.24 4.36
N CYS A 44 -12.20 16.99 5.12
CA CYS A 44 -11.13 16.07 4.74
C CYS A 44 -11.61 14.61 4.68
N GLN A 45 -12.35 14.14 5.68
CA GLN A 45 -12.91 12.79 5.68
C GLN A 45 -13.94 12.60 4.55
N GLU A 46 -14.76 13.61 4.26
CA GLU A 46 -15.70 13.60 3.13
C GLU A 46 -14.98 13.55 1.77
N LEU A 47 -13.91 14.33 1.58
CA LEU A 47 -13.08 14.28 0.37
C LEU A 47 -12.50 12.88 0.14
N ILE A 48 -11.88 12.32 1.17
CA ILE A 48 -11.28 10.98 1.12
C ILE A 48 -12.37 9.89 0.91
N PHE A 49 -13.55 10.05 1.50
CA PHE A 49 -14.69 9.16 1.30
C PHE A 49 -15.23 9.19 -0.13
N LYS A 50 -15.29 10.38 -0.74
CA LYS A 50 -15.66 10.57 -2.14
C LYS A 50 -14.67 9.86 -3.07
N ASP A 51 -13.37 10.01 -2.83
CA ASP A 51 -12.31 9.33 -3.57
C ASP A 51 -12.40 7.78 -3.50
N PHE A 52 -12.96 7.22 -2.42
CA PHE A 52 -13.22 5.79 -2.32
C PHE A 52 -14.43 5.31 -3.14
N LYS A 53 -15.39 6.20 -3.46
CA LYS A 53 -16.63 5.87 -4.18
C LYS A 53 -16.56 6.16 -5.68
N GLU A 54 -15.82 7.17 -6.10
CA GLU A 54 -15.73 7.54 -7.52
C GLU A 54 -14.75 6.64 -8.29
N GLU A 55 -15.07 6.36 -9.56
CA GLU A 55 -14.13 5.69 -10.46
C GLU A 55 -13.18 6.71 -11.08
N ASN A 56 -11.88 6.46 -10.98
CA ASN A 56 -10.87 7.36 -11.52
C ASN A 56 -9.58 6.59 -11.82
N ASP A 57 -9.00 6.82 -13.00
CA ASP A 57 -7.84 6.06 -13.48
C ASP A 57 -6.56 6.36 -12.70
N CYS A 58 -6.47 7.53 -12.04
CA CYS A 58 -5.28 7.90 -11.25
C CYS A 58 -5.14 7.12 -9.93
N SER A 59 -6.18 6.44 -9.45
CA SER A 59 -6.14 5.66 -8.20
C SER A 59 -5.70 4.21 -8.45
N THR A 60 -4.53 4.04 -9.09
CA THR A 60 -3.92 2.74 -9.47
C THR A 60 -4.16 1.61 -8.49
N THR A 61 -3.88 1.84 -7.20
CA THR A 61 -4.08 0.78 -6.21
C THR A 61 -5.56 0.43 -6.05
N PHE A 62 -6.47 1.39 -5.90
CA PHE A 62 -7.91 1.11 -5.81
C PHE A 62 -8.45 0.35 -7.02
N ASN A 63 -7.99 0.66 -8.23
CA ASN A 63 -8.45 -0.01 -9.45
C ASN A 63 -7.95 -1.45 -9.52
N LEU A 64 -6.67 -1.68 -9.23
CA LEU A 64 -6.12 -3.02 -9.14
C LEU A 64 -6.75 -3.83 -7.99
N ILE A 65 -7.10 -3.19 -6.87
CA ILE A 65 -7.87 -3.80 -5.78
C ILE A 65 -9.21 -4.36 -6.27
N LYS A 66 -9.96 -3.59 -7.06
CA LYS A 66 -11.26 -4.01 -7.63
C LYS A 66 -11.11 -5.29 -8.46
N GLU A 67 -10.07 -5.41 -9.29
CA GLU A 67 -9.84 -6.61 -10.11
C GLU A 67 -9.48 -7.86 -9.28
N ILE A 68 -8.69 -7.74 -8.21
CA ILE A 68 -8.42 -8.89 -7.31
C ILE A 68 -9.72 -9.34 -6.62
N VAL A 69 -10.50 -8.39 -6.12
CA VAL A 69 -11.76 -8.68 -5.41
C VAL A 69 -12.76 -9.37 -6.34
N LYS A 70 -12.82 -8.96 -7.61
CA LYS A 70 -13.59 -9.61 -8.66
C LYS A 70 -13.14 -11.06 -8.89
N GLU A 71 -11.84 -11.31 -9.07
CA GLU A 71 -11.29 -12.67 -9.22
C GLU A 71 -11.58 -13.58 -8.00
N VAL A 72 -11.55 -13.01 -6.79
CA VAL A 72 -11.94 -13.76 -5.57
C VAL A 72 -13.44 -14.10 -5.60
N LYS A 73 -14.30 -13.11 -5.91
CA LYS A 73 -15.77 -13.29 -6.01
C LYS A 73 -16.14 -14.36 -7.03
N GLU A 74 -15.61 -14.26 -8.24
CA GLU A 74 -15.91 -15.16 -9.36
C GLU A 74 -15.44 -16.61 -9.10
N SER A 75 -14.44 -16.80 -8.22
CA SER A 75 -13.98 -18.15 -7.85
C SER A 75 -14.92 -18.94 -6.94
N GLY A 76 -15.94 -18.30 -6.36
CA GLY A 76 -16.93 -18.93 -5.48
C GLY A 76 -16.36 -19.53 -4.18
N LYS A 77 -15.07 -19.29 -3.86
CA LYS A 77 -14.49 -19.72 -2.59
C LYS A 77 -15.05 -18.88 -1.44
N ASP A 78 -15.28 -19.55 -0.32
CA ASP A 78 -15.50 -18.91 0.96
C ASP A 78 -14.29 -18.04 1.34
N LYS A 79 -14.55 -16.77 1.65
CA LYS A 79 -13.54 -15.75 1.95
C LYS A 79 -12.62 -16.19 3.08
N GLU A 80 -13.15 -16.87 4.09
CA GLU A 80 -12.39 -17.32 5.27
C GLU A 80 -11.38 -18.44 4.94
N LYS A 81 -11.54 -19.09 3.78
CA LYS A 81 -10.75 -20.25 3.33
C LYS A 81 -9.65 -19.88 2.32
N ILE A 82 -9.39 -18.58 2.11
CA ILE A 82 -8.29 -18.10 1.27
C ILE A 82 -6.97 -18.19 2.05
N ASP A 83 -6.01 -18.94 1.52
CA ASP A 83 -4.64 -19.01 2.04
C ASP A 83 -3.96 -17.64 1.81
N PRO A 84 -3.47 -16.93 2.86
CA PRO A 84 -2.78 -15.64 2.69
C PRO A 84 -1.48 -15.75 1.86
N TYR A 85 -0.94 -16.96 1.74
CA TYR A 85 0.28 -17.25 0.98
C TYR A 85 -0.02 -17.67 -0.47
N ASP A 86 -1.28 -17.87 -0.84
CA ASP A 86 -1.72 -18.13 -2.22
C ASP A 86 -1.92 -16.82 -2.99
N ILE A 87 -0.98 -16.53 -3.88
CA ILE A 87 -0.98 -15.31 -4.68
C ILE A 87 -1.72 -15.45 -6.02
N THR A 88 -2.45 -16.53 -6.25
CA THR A 88 -3.15 -16.78 -7.52
C THR A 88 -4.12 -15.65 -7.87
N TYR A 89 -4.88 -15.17 -6.87
CA TYR A 89 -5.84 -14.08 -7.05
C TYR A 89 -5.18 -12.72 -7.31
N PHE A 90 -4.00 -12.48 -6.72
CA PHE A 90 -3.17 -11.34 -7.10
C PHE A 90 -2.80 -11.46 -8.57
N LYS A 91 -2.12 -12.55 -8.96
CA LYS A 91 -1.61 -12.70 -10.33
C LYS A 91 -2.68 -12.39 -11.37
N LYS A 92 -3.86 -12.98 -11.24
CA LYS A 92 -4.97 -12.73 -12.16
C LYS A 92 -5.53 -11.31 -12.11
N GLY A 93 -5.75 -10.75 -10.90
CA GLY A 93 -6.21 -9.37 -10.76
C GLY A 93 -5.23 -8.36 -11.37
N LEU A 94 -3.92 -8.65 -11.29
CA LEU A 94 -2.86 -7.88 -11.94
C LEU A 94 -2.83 -8.06 -13.45
N GLU A 95 -3.03 -9.28 -13.96
CA GLU A 95 -3.19 -9.55 -15.40
C GLU A 95 -4.37 -8.72 -15.96
N ASN A 96 -5.56 -8.84 -15.36
CA ASN A 96 -6.76 -8.08 -15.76
C ASN A 96 -6.53 -6.56 -15.69
N TYR A 97 -5.90 -6.05 -14.63
CA TYR A 97 -5.62 -4.62 -14.46
C TYR A 97 -4.62 -4.08 -15.48
N CYS A 98 -3.55 -4.83 -15.77
CA CYS A 98 -2.51 -4.39 -16.70
C CYS A 98 -2.90 -4.55 -18.17
N ASP A 99 -3.92 -5.34 -18.48
CA ASP A 99 -4.54 -5.41 -19.81
C ASP A 99 -5.52 -4.25 -20.08
N GLN A 100 -5.91 -3.48 -19.05
CA GLN A 100 -6.74 -2.28 -19.19
C GLN A 100 -5.90 -1.05 -19.61
N PRO A 101 -6.46 -0.14 -20.43
CA PRO A 101 -5.77 1.07 -20.81
C PRO A 101 -5.66 2.04 -19.63
N PHE A 102 -4.46 2.57 -19.39
CA PHE A 102 -4.20 3.56 -18.34
C PHE A 102 -4.24 4.99 -18.90
N HIS A 103 -5.15 5.83 -18.41
CA HIS A 103 -5.38 7.18 -18.94
C HIS A 103 -4.99 8.33 -18.01
N CYS A 104 -4.49 8.05 -16.80
CA CYS A 104 -4.07 9.10 -15.87
C CYS A 104 -2.80 9.82 -16.35
N ASP A 105 -2.88 11.15 -16.51
CA ASP A 105 -1.72 12.01 -16.77
C ASP A 105 -1.23 12.75 -15.51
N PRO A 106 0.04 13.22 -15.48
CA PRO A 106 0.60 13.85 -14.30
C PRO A 106 -0.12 15.12 -13.83
N ASN A 107 -0.81 15.86 -14.71
CA ASN A 107 -1.57 17.05 -14.30
C ASN A 107 -2.88 16.66 -13.61
N THR A 108 -3.57 15.64 -14.12
CA THR A 108 -4.79 15.10 -13.49
C THR A 108 -4.45 14.51 -12.12
N ALA A 109 -3.42 13.67 -12.02
CA ALA A 109 -2.95 13.14 -10.73
C ALA A 109 -2.59 14.27 -9.74
N LYS A 110 -1.88 15.30 -10.23
CA LYS A 110 -1.46 16.47 -9.45
C LYS A 110 -2.60 17.32 -8.93
N LYS A 111 -3.76 17.33 -9.60
CA LYS A 111 -4.96 17.98 -9.09
C LYS A 111 -5.41 17.29 -7.80
N TYR A 112 -5.62 15.98 -7.84
CA TYR A 112 -6.10 15.20 -6.70
C TYR A 112 -5.17 15.30 -5.48
N TRP A 113 -3.87 15.02 -5.64
CA TRP A 113 -2.99 15.04 -4.47
C TRP A 113 -2.85 16.45 -3.87
N LYS A 114 -2.91 17.53 -4.68
CA LYS A 114 -2.93 18.91 -4.16
C LYS A 114 -4.23 19.30 -3.48
N GLU A 115 -5.36 18.77 -3.93
CA GLU A 115 -6.66 18.96 -3.27
C GLU A 115 -6.62 18.34 -1.86
N ILE A 116 -6.05 17.13 -1.74
CA ILE A 116 -5.81 16.46 -0.46
C ILE A 116 -4.78 17.22 0.40
N GLU A 117 -3.62 17.65 -0.15
CA GLU A 117 -2.64 18.48 0.58
C GLU A 117 -3.28 19.75 1.18
N HIS A 118 -4.28 20.32 0.49
CA HIS A 118 -4.95 21.53 0.95
C HIS A 118 -6.01 21.24 2.02
N VAL A 119 -6.98 20.38 1.71
CA VAL A 119 -8.16 20.11 2.56
C VAL A 119 -7.78 19.32 3.82
N CYS A 120 -6.84 18.38 3.71
CA CYS A 120 -6.38 17.53 4.80
C CYS A 120 -5.05 17.99 5.43
N SER A 121 -4.71 19.28 5.29
CA SER A 121 -3.43 19.84 5.77
C SER A 121 -3.16 19.59 7.26
N LYS A 122 -4.20 19.61 8.10
CA LYS A 122 -4.10 19.30 9.53
C LYS A 122 -3.67 17.85 9.77
N GLU A 123 -4.37 16.90 9.18
CA GLU A 123 -4.12 15.45 9.29
C GLU A 123 -2.76 15.07 8.68
N LEU A 124 -2.32 15.79 7.64
CA LEU A 124 -0.99 15.66 7.02
C LEU A 124 0.14 16.33 7.82
N SER A 125 -0.15 17.18 8.80
CA SER A 125 0.86 17.79 9.67
C SER A 125 1.33 16.85 10.81
N GLU A 126 0.55 15.82 11.13
CA GLU A 126 0.75 14.94 12.29
C GLU A 126 1.86 13.90 12.14
N LYS A 127 2.38 13.44 13.29
CA LYS A 127 3.63 12.66 13.39
C LYS A 127 3.41 11.19 13.72
N ILE A 128 3.17 10.40 12.69
CA ILE A 128 2.84 8.97 12.83
C ILE A 128 4.10 8.08 13.07
N ASP A 129 4.01 7.14 14.03
CA ASP A 129 4.95 6.00 14.12
C ASP A 129 4.44 4.82 13.29
N TRP A 130 4.82 4.86 12.02
CA TRP A 130 4.52 3.86 11.02
C TRP A 130 5.16 2.47 11.25
N SER A 131 6.11 2.38 12.19
CA SER A 131 6.73 1.12 12.61
C SER A 131 5.95 0.42 13.73
N SER A 132 4.87 1.05 14.21
CA SER A 132 3.93 0.49 15.16
C SER A 132 3.06 -0.60 14.52
N ARG A 133 2.16 -1.19 15.32
CA ARG A 133 1.05 -1.98 14.78
C ARG A 133 0.11 -1.02 14.03
N PRO A 134 -0.38 -1.34 12.81
CA PRO A 134 -1.29 -0.46 12.08
C PRO A 134 -2.52 -0.03 12.90
N THR A 135 -3.06 -0.93 13.73
CA THR A 135 -4.18 -0.69 14.66
C THR A 135 -3.88 0.28 15.82
N LYS A 136 -2.72 0.96 15.82
CA LYS A 136 -2.34 1.99 16.79
C LYS A 136 -2.11 3.37 16.15
N ILE A 137 -2.30 3.46 14.84
CA ILE A 137 -2.26 4.72 14.08
C ILE A 137 -3.70 5.21 13.99
N ASP A 138 -3.93 6.52 14.04
CA ASP A 138 -5.27 7.07 13.86
C ASP A 138 -5.82 6.68 12.48
N ARG A 139 -7.11 6.33 12.42
CA ARG A 139 -7.71 5.84 11.17
C ARG A 139 -7.83 6.95 10.13
N THR A 140 -8.11 8.18 10.55
CA THR A 140 -8.20 9.33 9.64
C THR A 140 -6.83 9.64 9.06
N GLU A 141 -5.81 9.77 9.90
CA GLU A 141 -4.41 9.95 9.46
C GLU A 141 -4.00 8.87 8.45
N LEU A 142 -4.22 7.58 8.75
CA LEU A 142 -3.85 6.47 7.89
C LEU A 142 -4.53 6.51 6.51
N LEU A 143 -5.82 6.86 6.46
CA LEU A 143 -6.58 6.93 5.21
C LEU A 143 -6.22 8.18 4.40
N VAL A 144 -6.03 9.32 5.05
CA VAL A 144 -5.61 10.60 4.42
C VAL A 144 -4.27 10.45 3.72
N TYR A 145 -3.26 9.97 4.44
CA TYR A 145 -1.96 9.68 3.83
C TYR A 145 -2.14 8.66 2.70
N GLY A 146 -2.83 7.54 2.97
CA GLY A 146 -3.09 6.48 1.98
C GLY A 146 -3.58 7.00 0.63
N THR A 147 -4.65 7.80 0.64
CA THR A 147 -5.24 8.36 -0.58
C THR A 147 -4.32 9.37 -1.26
N LEU A 148 -3.66 10.26 -0.50
CA LEU A 148 -2.67 11.20 -1.06
C LEU A 148 -1.61 10.47 -1.90
N LEU A 149 -1.17 9.30 -1.44
CA LEU A 149 -0.11 8.51 -2.08
C LEU A 149 -0.62 7.66 -3.23
N ASN A 150 -1.85 7.15 -3.16
CA ASN A 150 -2.49 6.48 -4.30
C ASN A 150 -2.52 7.42 -5.50
N TYR A 151 -2.78 8.72 -5.28
CA TYR A 151 -2.70 9.74 -6.33
C TYR A 151 -1.27 10.12 -6.68
N TYR A 152 -0.42 10.41 -5.69
CA TYR A 152 0.97 10.86 -5.94
C TYR A 152 1.82 9.79 -6.63
N PHE A 153 1.66 8.51 -6.27
CA PHE A 153 2.38 7.41 -6.89
C PHE A 153 1.54 6.59 -7.88
N GLY A 154 0.32 7.00 -8.23
CA GLY A 154 -0.56 6.22 -9.12
C GLY A 154 0.13 5.85 -10.44
N ILE A 155 0.67 6.86 -11.14
CA ILE A 155 1.39 6.67 -12.42
C ILE A 155 2.65 5.80 -12.27
N PRO A 156 3.63 6.10 -11.39
CA PRO A 156 4.81 5.26 -11.25
C PRO A 156 4.49 3.86 -10.70
N ALA A 157 3.42 3.71 -9.90
CA ALA A 157 2.94 2.40 -9.46
C ALA A 157 2.36 1.59 -10.62
N ASN A 158 1.54 2.17 -11.51
CA ASN A 158 1.01 1.46 -12.69
C ASN A 158 2.17 0.93 -13.55
N HIS A 159 3.12 1.80 -13.90
CA HIS A 159 4.30 1.43 -14.70
C HIS A 159 5.17 0.36 -14.03
N ALA A 160 5.26 0.35 -12.69
CA ALA A 160 6.06 -0.62 -11.95
C ALA A 160 5.33 -1.95 -11.72
N LEU A 161 4.03 -1.93 -11.45
CA LEU A 161 3.18 -3.11 -11.28
C LEU A 161 3.07 -3.90 -12.59
N CYS A 162 2.85 -3.20 -13.71
CA CYS A 162 2.73 -3.80 -15.04
C CYS A 162 4.08 -4.09 -15.72
N LEU A 163 5.20 -3.93 -15.01
CA LEU A 163 6.53 -4.28 -15.52
C LEU A 163 6.71 -5.80 -15.58
N LYS A 164 6.82 -6.35 -16.79
CA LYS A 164 7.31 -7.74 -17.02
C LYS A 164 8.79 -7.73 -17.39
N PRO A 165 9.65 -8.54 -16.76
CA PRO A 165 11.05 -8.63 -17.13
C PRO A 165 11.23 -9.56 -18.34
N SER A 166 12.26 -9.33 -19.16
CA SER A 166 12.50 -10.09 -20.40
C SER A 166 12.86 -11.58 -20.23
N HIS A 167 12.80 -12.13 -19.02
CA HIS A 167 13.20 -13.50 -18.68
C HIS A 167 12.10 -14.27 -17.92
N SER A 168 10.91 -13.68 -17.78
CA SER A 168 9.76 -14.26 -17.07
C SER A 168 8.47 -13.90 -17.78
N GLU A 169 7.46 -14.75 -17.66
CA GLU A 169 6.09 -14.46 -18.13
C GLU A 169 5.27 -13.71 -17.05
N ASP A 170 5.73 -13.79 -15.79
CA ASP A 170 5.16 -13.09 -14.64
C ASP A 170 5.59 -11.61 -14.59
N PHE A 171 4.81 -10.80 -13.88
CA PHE A 171 5.20 -9.43 -13.55
C PHE A 171 6.28 -9.40 -12.47
N CYS A 172 7.17 -8.41 -12.52
CA CYS A 172 8.23 -8.20 -11.54
C CYS A 172 7.72 -8.16 -10.08
N VAL A 173 6.53 -7.59 -9.87
CA VAL A 173 5.93 -7.54 -8.52
C VAL A 173 5.54 -8.93 -8.01
N ILE A 174 5.14 -9.85 -8.89
CA ILE A 174 4.72 -11.22 -8.53
C ILE A 174 5.90 -12.03 -7.98
N GLU A 175 7.07 -11.94 -8.61
CA GLU A 175 8.31 -12.63 -8.18
C GLU A 175 8.76 -12.16 -6.80
N ILE A 176 8.88 -10.84 -6.65
CA ILE A 176 9.19 -10.13 -5.41
C ILE A 176 8.19 -10.52 -4.29
N THR A 177 6.91 -10.66 -4.63
CA THR A 177 5.83 -11.08 -3.72
C THR A 177 5.93 -12.55 -3.28
N LYS A 178 6.25 -13.49 -4.20
CA LYS A 178 6.48 -14.91 -3.86
C LYS A 178 7.56 -15.03 -2.78
N ASN A 179 8.70 -14.38 -3.00
CA ASN A 179 9.83 -14.36 -2.08
C ASN A 179 9.43 -13.88 -0.67
N LEU A 180 8.55 -12.88 -0.57
CA LEU A 180 8.05 -12.40 0.72
C LEU A 180 7.11 -13.42 1.39
N MET A 181 6.19 -14.05 0.66
CA MET A 181 5.25 -15.00 1.26
C MET A 181 5.93 -16.27 1.74
N GLU A 182 6.88 -16.81 0.98
CA GLU A 182 7.69 -17.94 1.44
C GLU A 182 8.46 -17.61 2.72
N TYR A 183 9.08 -16.41 2.78
CA TYR A 183 9.73 -15.93 3.99
C TYR A 183 8.75 -15.78 5.16
N THR A 184 7.58 -15.16 4.91
CA THR A 184 6.56 -14.91 5.94
C THR A 184 6.02 -16.21 6.50
N LYS A 185 5.57 -17.13 5.63
CA LYS A 185 5.08 -18.46 5.97
C LYS A 185 6.08 -19.23 6.82
N LYS A 186 7.39 -19.09 6.52
CA LYS A 186 8.47 -19.71 7.29
C LYS A 186 8.68 -19.08 8.66
N VAL A 187 8.68 -17.74 8.79
CA VAL A 187 8.99 -17.09 10.09
C VAL A 187 7.79 -16.98 11.02
N THR A 188 6.58 -17.10 10.50
CA THR A 188 5.33 -17.10 11.29
C THR A 188 4.81 -18.50 11.60
N ASP A 189 5.54 -19.55 11.22
CA ASP A 189 5.13 -20.95 11.39
C ASP A 189 3.76 -21.25 10.72
N ASN A 190 3.57 -20.70 9.51
CA ASN A 190 2.33 -20.74 8.72
C ASN A 190 1.11 -20.17 9.46
N ASP A 191 1.30 -19.10 10.24
CA ASP A 191 0.21 -18.31 10.82
C ASP A 191 -0.79 -17.92 9.72
N PRO A 192 -2.10 -18.20 9.86
CA PRO A 192 -3.08 -17.73 8.91
C PRO A 192 -3.23 -16.20 8.90
N LYS A 193 -2.88 -15.47 9.97
CA LYS A 193 -3.13 -14.01 10.08
C LYS A 193 -1.83 -13.20 10.28
N PRO A 194 -0.84 -13.28 9.36
CA PRO A 194 0.42 -12.57 9.52
C PRO A 194 0.19 -11.04 9.50
N ILE A 195 0.61 -10.36 10.56
CA ILE A 195 0.58 -8.90 10.66
C ILE A 195 1.93 -8.35 10.23
N PHE A 196 1.92 -7.23 9.54
CA PHE A 196 3.13 -6.49 9.14
C PHE A 196 3.04 -5.07 9.68
N THR A 197 4.17 -4.41 9.94
CA THR A 197 4.16 -2.95 10.19
C THR A 197 3.76 -2.23 8.91
N VAL A 198 3.17 -1.03 9.00
CA VAL A 198 2.74 -0.27 7.80
C VAL A 198 3.94 -0.08 6.89
N ASP A 199 5.03 0.39 7.47
CA ASP A 199 6.33 0.53 6.83
C ASP A 199 7.05 -0.80 6.53
N LEU A 200 6.37 -1.96 6.57
CA LEU A 200 6.86 -3.30 6.20
C LEU A 200 8.23 -3.73 6.79
N LYS A 201 8.76 -3.03 7.79
CA LYS A 201 10.03 -3.34 8.48
C LYS A 201 10.04 -4.71 9.12
N TYR A 202 8.89 -5.09 9.68
CA TYR A 202 8.76 -6.23 10.54
C TYR A 202 7.47 -6.98 10.24
N ILE A 203 7.55 -8.31 10.29
CA ILE A 203 6.40 -9.16 10.56
C ILE A 203 6.18 -9.16 12.07
N ILE A 204 4.95 -8.96 12.50
CA ILE A 204 4.51 -8.97 13.89
C ILE A 204 3.83 -10.32 14.14
N LYS A 205 4.42 -11.14 14.99
CA LYS A 205 3.85 -12.43 15.40
C LYS A 205 2.64 -12.25 16.32
N ASN A 206 1.86 -13.31 16.50
CA ASN A 206 0.73 -13.38 17.44
C ASN A 206 1.13 -13.04 18.89
N ASP A 207 2.34 -13.42 19.33
CA ASP A 207 2.91 -13.05 20.64
C ASP A 207 3.33 -11.57 20.76
N GLY A 208 3.25 -10.80 19.67
CA GLY A 208 3.64 -9.40 19.60
C GLY A 208 5.13 -9.16 19.30
N SER A 209 5.95 -10.21 19.21
CA SER A 209 7.35 -10.08 18.79
C SER A 209 7.45 -9.63 17.33
N LYS A 210 8.55 -8.92 17.01
CA LYS A 210 8.83 -8.39 15.67
C LYS A 210 9.97 -9.15 15.02
N VAL A 211 9.72 -9.75 13.86
CA VAL A 211 10.74 -10.39 13.01
C VAL A 211 11.13 -9.44 11.88
N PRO A 212 12.41 -9.06 11.71
CA PRO A 212 12.83 -8.12 10.67
C PRO A 212 12.76 -8.75 9.28
N ILE A 213 12.14 -8.06 8.32
CA ILE A 213 12.08 -8.54 6.94
C ILE A 213 13.41 -8.21 6.22
N PRO A 214 14.12 -9.20 5.64
CA PRO A 214 15.40 -8.95 4.97
C PRO A 214 15.25 -8.20 3.64
N LYS A 215 15.99 -7.09 3.47
CA LYS A 215 16.04 -6.32 2.20
C LYS A 215 16.37 -7.18 0.96
N LYS A 216 17.22 -8.22 1.13
CA LYS A 216 17.67 -9.10 0.04
C LYS A 216 16.55 -9.87 -0.67
N LEU A 217 15.38 -10.03 -0.04
CA LEU A 217 14.20 -10.64 -0.68
C LEU A 217 13.71 -9.85 -1.91
N PHE A 218 14.20 -8.63 -2.09
CA PHE A 218 13.77 -7.67 -3.12
C PHE A 218 14.98 -7.05 -3.83
N CYS A 219 16.01 -6.68 -3.07
CA CYS A 219 17.23 -6.04 -3.58
C CYS A 219 18.04 -6.90 -4.56
N ASP A 220 17.95 -8.22 -4.44
CA ASP A 220 18.72 -9.15 -5.26
C ASP A 220 18.09 -9.32 -6.67
N GLU A 221 16.87 -8.79 -6.88
CA GLU A 221 16.12 -8.90 -8.13
C GLU A 221 16.40 -7.76 -9.13
N LYS A 222 16.72 -8.12 -10.38
CA LYS A 222 16.91 -7.15 -11.48
C LYS A 222 15.65 -6.32 -11.75
N CYS A 223 14.48 -6.92 -11.53
CA CYS A 223 13.18 -6.29 -11.57
C CYS A 223 13.10 -5.04 -10.67
N TYR A 224 13.50 -5.21 -9.42
CA TYR A 224 13.44 -4.17 -8.40
C TYR A 224 14.27 -2.94 -8.76
N GLY A 225 15.50 -3.14 -9.21
CA GLY A 225 16.37 -2.04 -9.66
C GLY A 225 15.81 -1.24 -10.86
N THR A 226 14.85 -1.80 -11.59
CA THR A 226 14.10 -1.09 -12.65
C THR A 226 12.93 -0.32 -12.07
N MET A 227 12.12 -0.95 -11.22
CA MET A 227 11.02 -0.32 -10.49
C MET A 227 11.48 0.90 -9.69
N VAL A 228 12.62 0.79 -8.99
CA VAL A 228 13.28 1.90 -8.27
C VAL A 228 13.50 3.12 -9.15
N LYS A 229 13.99 2.93 -10.38
CA LYS A 229 14.27 4.05 -11.30
C LYS A 229 13.00 4.79 -11.71
N ILE A 230 11.86 4.09 -11.78
CA ILE A 230 10.56 4.70 -12.07
C ILE A 230 10.20 5.69 -10.94
N TYR A 231 10.21 5.26 -9.68
CA TYR A 231 9.92 6.13 -8.53
C TYR A 231 10.94 7.27 -8.36
N LYS A 232 12.24 7.00 -8.52
CA LYS A 232 13.28 8.04 -8.44
C LYS A 232 13.10 9.12 -9.50
N SER A 233 12.80 8.73 -10.73
CA SER A 233 12.57 9.68 -11.84
C SER A 233 11.31 10.50 -11.57
N TRP A 234 10.23 9.83 -11.15
CA TRP A 234 8.98 10.49 -10.79
C TRP A 234 9.16 11.54 -9.69
N MET A 235 9.78 11.19 -8.56
CA MET A 235 9.92 12.13 -7.44
C MET A 235 10.85 13.31 -7.72
N LYS A 236 11.86 13.10 -8.58
CA LYS A 236 12.74 14.17 -9.04
C LYS A 236 11.99 15.23 -9.87
N GLU A 237 11.02 14.80 -10.67
CA GLU A 237 10.21 15.64 -11.57
C GLU A 237 8.98 16.23 -10.87
N TYR A 238 8.27 15.41 -10.10
CA TYR A 238 7.04 15.74 -9.39
C TYR A 238 7.28 15.74 -7.88
N LYS A 239 7.61 16.89 -7.31
CA LYS A 239 7.83 17.04 -5.86
C LYS A 239 6.52 17.31 -5.11
N LEU A 240 6.36 16.67 -3.94
CA LEU A 240 5.34 17.04 -2.95
C LEU A 240 5.69 18.38 -2.28
N SER A 241 4.76 18.93 -1.49
CA SER A 241 5.07 20.02 -0.57
C SER A 241 6.15 19.63 0.44
N SER A 242 6.91 20.61 0.95
CA SER A 242 8.00 20.34 1.90
C SER A 242 7.49 19.70 3.19
N GLU A 243 6.38 20.19 3.72
CA GLU A 243 5.72 19.68 4.94
C GLU A 243 5.32 18.21 4.78
N VAL A 244 4.62 17.85 3.71
CA VAL A 244 4.30 16.46 3.42
C VAL A 244 5.57 15.65 3.22
N SER A 245 6.55 16.13 2.43
CA SER A 245 7.79 15.36 2.21
C SER A 245 8.57 15.11 3.52
N GLU A 246 8.67 16.08 4.42
CA GLU A 246 9.30 15.94 5.74
C GLU A 246 8.52 15.00 6.68
N ASN A 247 7.20 14.90 6.49
CA ASN A 247 6.32 13.99 7.19
C ASN A 247 6.13 12.62 6.52
N PHE A 248 6.62 12.44 5.29
CA PHE A 248 6.41 11.25 4.48
C PHE A 248 7.73 10.50 4.17
N TYR A 249 8.83 11.19 3.89
CA TYR A 249 10.14 10.56 3.66
C TYR A 249 11.36 11.39 4.11
N GLY A 250 11.15 12.47 4.86
CA GLY A 250 12.21 13.39 5.26
C GLY A 250 12.72 14.20 4.06
N SER A 251 13.79 13.72 3.42
CA SER A 251 14.41 14.38 2.27
C SER A 251 14.46 13.50 1.01
N GLU A 252 14.60 14.12 -0.16
CA GLU A 252 14.79 13.39 -1.43
C GLU A 252 16.06 12.51 -1.40
N GLU A 253 17.11 12.94 -0.69
CA GLU A 253 18.32 12.13 -0.47
C GLU A 253 18.02 10.92 0.41
N GLU A 254 17.35 11.11 1.55
CA GLU A 254 16.93 10.04 2.45
C GLU A 254 16.08 8.99 1.74
N PHE A 255 15.12 9.40 0.92
CA PHE A 255 14.31 8.51 0.09
C PHE A 255 15.13 7.80 -0.99
N ASN A 256 16.07 8.49 -1.64
CA ASN A 256 16.93 7.89 -2.65
C ASN A 256 17.90 6.85 -2.05
N ASP A 257 18.47 7.12 -0.89
CA ASP A 257 19.39 6.22 -0.17
C ASP A 257 18.68 4.99 0.39
N TYR A 258 17.47 5.20 0.91
CA TYR A 258 16.49 4.17 1.19
C TYR A 258 16.26 3.29 -0.05
N LEU A 259 16.06 3.92 -1.22
CA LEU A 259 15.81 3.25 -2.50
C LEU A 259 17.03 2.52 -3.14
N ASP A 260 18.26 2.68 -2.64
CA ASP A 260 19.46 2.12 -3.32
C ASP A 260 19.97 0.78 -2.77
N CYS A 261 19.21 0.09 -1.89
CA CYS A 261 19.57 -1.25 -1.40
C CYS A 261 20.97 -1.38 -0.79
N LYS A 262 21.56 -0.27 -0.33
CA LYS A 262 22.93 -0.24 0.18
C LYS A 262 23.12 -1.29 1.29
N PRO A 263 24.26 -2.04 1.29
CA PRO A 263 24.51 -3.12 2.24
C PRO A 263 24.73 -2.62 3.68
N GLU A 264 25.08 -1.34 3.84
CA GLU A 264 25.17 -0.70 5.15
C GLU A 264 23.79 -0.35 5.70
N ASP A 265 23.56 -0.69 6.96
CA ASP A 265 22.27 -0.58 7.64
C ASP A 265 21.96 0.88 8.07
N LYS A 266 22.13 1.86 7.18
CA LYS A 266 21.84 3.32 7.36
C LYS A 266 20.35 3.64 7.35
N ARG A 267 19.63 2.76 8.02
CA ARG A 267 18.21 2.75 8.33
C ARG A 267 17.74 3.97 9.15
N ASP A 268 18.68 4.81 9.57
CA ASP A 268 18.52 5.73 10.69
C ASP A 268 18.04 7.15 10.37
N VAL A 269 17.95 7.52 9.09
CA VAL A 269 17.85 8.93 8.65
C VAL A 269 16.43 9.37 8.25
N VAL A 270 15.66 8.54 7.53
CA VAL A 270 14.30 8.89 7.03
C VAL A 270 13.34 9.26 8.18
N ARG A 271 12.83 10.49 8.18
CA ARG A 271 11.68 10.88 9.01
C ARG A 271 10.36 10.50 8.33
N ARG A 272 9.62 9.60 9.00
CA ARG A 272 8.21 9.26 8.74
C ARG A 272 8.02 8.63 7.34
N THR A 273 6.80 8.17 7.01
CA THR A 273 6.64 7.11 5.99
C THR A 273 5.29 7.15 5.29
N SER A 274 5.14 6.25 4.31
CA SER A 274 3.88 5.55 4.10
C SER A 274 4.07 4.25 3.33
N SER A 275 3.25 3.25 3.64
CA SER A 275 2.93 2.14 2.75
C SER A 275 1.61 1.53 3.20
N SER A 276 0.52 2.27 2.95
CA SER A 276 -0.84 1.80 3.23
C SER A 276 -1.09 0.48 2.50
N TYR A 277 -1.50 -0.56 3.24
CA TYR A 277 -2.70 -1.39 3.06
C TYR A 277 -2.58 -2.63 3.97
N LEU A 278 -2.58 -2.39 5.28
CA LEU A 278 -2.36 -3.43 6.29
C LEU A 278 -3.34 -3.25 7.46
N SER A 279 -4.61 -3.55 7.22
CA SER A 279 -5.69 -3.74 8.20
C SER A 279 -5.87 -2.68 9.32
N PRO A 280 -6.81 -1.74 9.12
CA PRO A 280 -7.78 -1.32 10.14
C PRO A 280 -9.11 -2.08 10.04
N PHE A 281 -9.22 -2.96 9.04
CA PHE A 281 -10.47 -3.50 8.53
C PHE A 281 -11.08 -4.59 9.44
N HIS A 282 -10.24 -5.34 10.15
CA HIS A 282 -10.62 -6.37 11.15
C HIS A 282 -11.30 -5.84 12.44
N GLN A 283 -11.71 -4.57 12.47
CA GLN A 283 -12.42 -3.93 13.60
C GLN A 283 -13.72 -3.22 13.20
N LEU A 284 -14.16 -3.34 11.94
CA LEU A 284 -15.41 -2.73 11.46
C LEU A 284 -16.67 -3.58 11.73
N VAL A 285 -16.50 -4.65 12.49
CA VAL A 285 -17.49 -5.22 13.40
C VAL A 285 -16.79 -5.45 14.74
N GLY A 286 -17.41 -5.02 15.83
CA GLY A 286 -16.89 -5.26 17.18
C GLY A 286 -16.89 -6.75 17.56
N PRO A 287 -16.42 -7.12 18.76
CA PRO A 287 -16.38 -8.51 19.20
C PRO A 287 -17.79 -9.08 19.38
N PHE A 288 -18.25 -9.84 18.39
CA PHE A 288 -19.43 -10.71 18.39
C PHE A 288 -19.09 -12.01 17.65
#